data_AF-B3JPB0-F1
#
_entry.id   AF-B3JPB0-F1
#
_cell.length_a   1.000
_cell.length_b   1.000
_cell.length_c   1.000
_cell.angle_alpha   90.00
_cell.angle_beta   90.00
_cell.angle_gamma   90.00
#
_symmetry.space_group_name_H-M   'P 1'
#
loop_
_entity.id
_entity.type
_entity.pdbx_description
1 polymer ?
#
loop_
_entity_poly.entity_id
_entity_poly.type
_entity_poly.pdbx_seq_one_letter_code
_entity_poly.pdbx_strand_id
1 'polypeptide(L)'
;MELTEENLEYITFVAMGYCHLPKFNDEYSKLNASIHAKSIFKARYETLNETFQKAYQEYSQNEKIKSTINIYQLDSDKLWLLFLFITDFTESCFYEDTNIEEHSISDFCKECISLIENSNDVNITITSPDKRISLKNRHSCISPWQYNHVIQRLWML
;
A
#
# COMPACT_ATOMS: atom_id res chain seq x y z
N MET A 1 1.75 15.64 -12.81
CA MET A 1 2.80 16.16 -11.90
C MET A 1 4.02 15.25 -12.02
N GLU A 2 5.23 15.78 -11.97
CA GLU A 2 6.46 14.97 -12.03
C GLU A 2 6.81 14.43 -10.63
N LEU A 3 7.31 13.19 -10.55
CA LEU A 3 7.75 12.59 -9.29
C LEU A 3 9.23 12.89 -9.06
N THR A 4 9.51 13.88 -8.21
CA THR A 4 10.87 14.28 -7.81
C THR A 4 11.31 13.59 -6.52
N GLU A 5 12.59 13.67 -6.17
CA GLU A 5 13.06 13.14 -4.88
C GLU A 5 12.50 13.94 -3.69
N GLU A 6 12.31 15.26 -3.82
CA GLU A 6 11.62 16.07 -2.80
C GLU A 6 10.18 15.56 -2.55
N ASN A 7 9.46 15.24 -3.61
CA ASN A 7 8.12 14.65 -3.52
C ASN A 7 8.15 13.29 -2.80
N LEU A 8 9.18 12.47 -3.05
CA LEU A 8 9.36 11.19 -2.37
C LEU A 8 9.75 11.33 -0.89
N GLU A 9 10.52 12.36 -0.53
CA GLU A 9 10.82 12.70 0.86
C GLU A 9 9.56 13.11 1.62
N TYR A 10 8.69 13.90 0.99
CA TYR A 10 7.39 14.24 1.57
C TYR A 10 6.53 12.98 1.82
N ILE A 11 6.47 12.05 0.86
CA ILE A 11 5.77 10.77 1.06
C ILE A 11 6.37 9.95 2.20
N THR A 12 7.71 9.93 2.31
CA THR A 12 8.40 9.25 3.41
C THR A 12 8.01 9.86 4.76
N PHE A 13 7.98 11.18 4.85
CA PHE A 13 7.55 11.90 6.05
C PHE A 13 6.11 11.54 6.45
N VAL A 14 5.17 11.55 5.50
CA VAL A 14 3.77 11.16 5.75
C VAL A 14 3.70 9.69 6.19
N ALA A 15 4.34 8.78 5.45
CA ALA A 15 4.30 7.36 5.73
C ALA A 15 4.89 7.02 7.11
N MET A 16 5.95 7.71 7.54
CA MET A 16 6.54 7.53 8.85
C MET A 16 5.56 7.87 9.99
N GLY A 17 4.66 8.83 9.77
CA GLY A 17 3.64 9.22 10.73
C GLY A 17 2.43 8.26 10.78
N TYR A 18 2.09 7.62 9.66
CA TYR A 18 0.78 7.00 9.48
C TYR A 18 0.80 5.54 9.03
N CYS A 19 1.82 5.05 8.33
CA CYS A 19 1.83 3.71 7.74
C CYS A 19 2.34 2.61 8.69
N HIS A 20 2.28 2.82 10.00
CA HIS A 20 2.71 1.84 11.00
C HIS A 20 1.57 1.51 11.96
N LEU A 21 1.59 0.28 12.49
CA LEU A 21 0.61 -0.12 13.50
C LEU A 21 0.92 0.58 14.84
N PRO A 22 -0.11 0.95 15.63
CA PRO A 22 0.10 1.56 16.94
C PRO A 22 0.97 0.73 17.90
N LYS A 23 0.91 -0.60 17.79
CA LYS A 23 1.77 -1.52 18.56
C LYS A 23 3.25 -1.48 18.18
N PHE A 24 3.58 -0.96 16.99
CA PHE A 24 4.93 -0.84 16.44
C PHE A 24 5.24 0.65 16.20
N ASN A 25 5.31 1.41 17.30
CA ASN A 25 5.46 2.87 17.29
C ASN A 25 6.91 3.34 17.54
N ASP A 26 7.85 2.39 17.62
CA ASP A 26 9.28 2.67 17.70
C ASP A 26 9.81 3.26 16.38
N GLU A 27 10.95 3.94 16.46
CA GLU A 27 11.56 4.66 15.34
C GLU A 27 11.94 3.71 14.19
N TYR A 28 12.43 2.51 14.51
CA TYR A 28 12.83 1.53 13.51
C TYR A 28 11.64 1.01 12.71
N SER A 29 10.54 0.64 13.37
CA SER A 29 9.31 0.21 12.72
C SER A 29 8.70 1.30 11.82
N LYS A 30 8.68 2.55 12.28
CA LYS A 30 8.22 3.70 11.49
C LYS A 30 9.06 3.94 10.25
N LEU A 31 10.39 3.92 10.42
CA LEU A 31 11.32 4.13 9.33
C LEU A 31 11.16 3.03 8.26
N ASN A 32 11.14 1.76 8.66
CA ASN A 32 10.95 0.65 7.74
C ASN A 32 9.61 0.75 6.99
N ALA A 33 8.51 1.00 7.72
CA ALA A 33 7.20 1.17 7.10
C ALA A 33 7.20 2.31 6.07
N SER A 34 7.86 3.43 6.37
CA SER A 34 7.97 4.57 5.46
C SER A 34 8.77 4.25 4.20
N ILE A 35 9.89 3.53 4.33
CA ILE A 35 10.75 3.13 3.21
C ILE A 35 9.98 2.19 2.28
N HIS A 36 9.27 1.20 2.84
CA HIS A 36 8.46 0.28 2.06
C HIS A 36 7.30 0.99 1.35
N ALA A 37 6.55 1.84 2.05
CA ALA A 37 5.45 2.61 1.46
C ALA A 37 5.95 3.52 0.32
N LYS A 38 7.07 4.23 0.53
CA LYS A 38 7.74 5.03 -0.52
C LYS A 38 8.09 4.18 -1.74
N SER A 39 8.69 3.01 -1.53
CA SER A 39 9.13 2.14 -2.63
C SER A 39 7.95 1.64 -3.47
N ILE A 40 6.86 1.22 -2.81
CA ILE A 40 5.65 0.73 -3.49
C ILE A 40 5.00 1.88 -4.27
N PHE A 41 4.79 3.02 -3.62
CA PHE A 41 4.20 4.19 -4.26
C PHE A 41 5.01 4.64 -5.48
N LYS A 42 6.34 4.73 -5.36
CA LYS A 42 7.23 5.10 -6.47
C LYS A 42 7.09 4.14 -7.66
N ALA A 43 7.00 2.83 -7.40
CA ALA A 43 6.87 1.82 -8.46
C ALA A 43 5.52 1.89 -9.19
N ARG A 44 4.47 2.41 -8.54
CA ARG A 44 3.10 2.47 -9.09
C ARG A 44 2.68 3.86 -9.55
N TYR A 45 3.46 4.88 -9.23
CA TYR A 45 3.12 6.28 -9.45
C TYR A 45 2.71 6.58 -10.89
N GLU A 46 3.43 6.06 -11.88
CA GLU A 46 3.16 6.34 -13.29
C GLU A 46 1.74 5.89 -13.67
N THR A 47 1.39 4.63 -13.39
CA THR A 47 0.05 4.07 -13.60
C THR A 47 -1.02 4.83 -12.81
N LEU A 48 -0.72 5.21 -11.57
CA LEU A 48 -1.64 5.95 -10.71
C LEU A 48 -1.92 7.35 -11.29
N ASN A 49 -0.87 8.06 -11.70
CA ASN A 49 -0.95 9.40 -12.26
C ASN A 49 -1.68 9.42 -13.61
N GLU A 50 -1.52 8.38 -14.44
CA GLU A 50 -2.35 8.19 -15.64
C GLU A 50 -3.82 7.96 -15.29
N THR A 51 -4.09 7.06 -14.34
CA THR A 51 -5.45 6.70 -13.90
C THR A 51 -6.24 7.92 -13.40
N PHE A 52 -5.59 8.79 -12.63
CA PHE A 52 -6.21 9.96 -12.03
C PHE A 52 -5.97 11.26 -12.82
N GLN A 53 -5.47 11.20 -14.06
CA GLN A 53 -5.15 12.38 -14.86
C GLN A 53 -6.36 13.33 -15.04
N LYS A 54 -7.55 12.77 -15.29
CA LYS A 54 -8.78 13.56 -15.42
C LYS A 54 -9.16 14.24 -14.11
N ALA A 55 -9.07 13.54 -12.99
CA ALA A 55 -9.34 14.10 -11.67
C ALA A 55 -8.36 15.23 -11.31
N TYR A 56 -7.10 15.11 -11.72
CA TYR A 56 -6.12 16.18 -11.57
C TYR A 56 -6.49 17.44 -12.36
N GLN A 57 -7.01 17.29 -13.59
CA GLN A 57 -7.48 18.43 -14.37
C GLN A 57 -8.66 19.13 -13.69
N GLU A 58 -9.61 18.37 -13.16
CA GLU A 58 -10.74 18.93 -12.40
C GLU A 58 -10.27 19.63 -11.12
N TYR A 59 -9.36 19.02 -10.36
CA TYR A 59 -8.71 19.60 -9.19
C TYR A 59 -8.01 20.94 -9.50
N SER A 60 -7.16 20.95 -10.53
CA SER A 60 -6.36 22.11 -10.92
C SER A 60 -7.17 23.25 -11.55
N GLN A 61 -8.41 23.00 -11.99
CA GLN A 61 -9.29 24.02 -12.56
C GLN A 61 -10.38 24.49 -11.57
N ASN A 62 -10.54 23.83 -10.42
CA ASN A 62 -11.60 24.15 -9.48
C ASN A 62 -11.25 25.37 -8.61
N GLU A 63 -11.92 26.49 -8.89
CA GLU A 63 -11.69 27.77 -8.18
C GLU A 63 -11.99 27.70 -6.68
N LYS A 64 -12.94 26.86 -6.24
CA LYS A 64 -13.21 26.68 -4.80
C LYS A 64 -12.05 25.98 -4.11
N ILE A 65 -11.47 24.97 -4.76
CA ILE A 65 -10.31 24.24 -4.23
C ILE A 65 -9.11 25.18 -4.17
N LYS A 66 -8.79 25.90 -5.25
CA LYS A 66 -7.71 26.89 -5.26
C LYS A 66 -7.87 27.97 -4.19
N SER A 67 -9.07 28.52 -4.05
CA SER A 67 -9.38 29.50 -3.00
C SER A 67 -9.11 28.93 -1.62
N THR A 68 -9.51 27.68 -1.37
CA THR A 68 -9.33 27.02 -0.08
C THR A 68 -7.85 26.77 0.21
N ILE A 69 -7.12 26.20 -0.75
CA ILE A 69 -5.66 25.98 -0.66
C ILE A 69 -4.94 27.29 -0.34
N ASN A 70 -5.31 28.39 -0.99
CA ASN A 70 -4.70 29.70 -0.76
C ASN A 70 -5.03 30.27 0.63
N ILE A 71 -6.28 30.13 1.11
CA ILE A 71 -6.68 30.57 2.45
C ILE A 71 -5.84 29.90 3.54
N TYR A 72 -5.62 28.59 3.40
CA TYR A 72 -4.84 27.81 4.35
C TYR A 72 -3.33 27.81 4.07
N GLN A 73 -2.87 28.54 3.05
CA GLN A 73 -1.47 28.59 2.62
C GLN A 73 -0.87 27.19 2.37
N LEU A 74 -1.69 26.30 1.79
CA LEU A 74 -1.28 24.94 1.47
C LEU A 74 -0.56 24.89 0.14
N ASP A 75 0.31 23.89 0.02
CA ASP A 75 0.96 23.55 -1.24
C ASP A 75 0.03 22.64 -2.05
N SER A 76 -0.38 23.14 -3.23
CA SER A 76 -1.32 22.44 -4.12
C SER A 76 -0.76 21.12 -4.64
N ASP A 77 0.54 21.06 -4.92
CA ASP A 77 1.16 19.87 -5.51
C ASP A 77 1.37 18.80 -4.44
N LYS A 78 1.79 19.20 -3.23
CA LYS A 78 1.88 18.29 -2.07
C LYS A 78 0.51 17.74 -1.66
N LEU A 79 -0.55 18.56 -1.74
CA LEU A 79 -1.90 18.09 -1.45
C LEU A 79 -2.39 17.05 -2.46
N TRP A 80 -2.13 17.27 -3.76
CA TRP A 80 -2.46 16.29 -4.78
C TRP A 80 -1.62 15.00 -4.63
N LEU A 81 -0.33 15.15 -4.34
CA LEU A 81 0.56 14.04 -4.07
C LEU A 81 0.10 13.20 -2.87
N LEU A 82 -0.38 13.85 -1.81
CA LEU A 82 -0.97 13.18 -0.65
C LEU A 82 -2.22 12.40 -1.05
N PHE A 83 -3.12 12.98 -1.86
CA PHE A 83 -4.30 12.28 -2.37
C PHE A 83 -3.93 11.01 -3.13
N LEU A 84 -2.96 11.09 -4.04
CA LEU A 84 -2.45 9.94 -4.79
C LEU A 84 -1.88 8.87 -3.85
N PHE A 85 -1.06 9.27 -2.89
CA PHE A 85 -0.46 8.34 -1.94
C PHE A 85 -1.49 7.64 -1.07
N ILE A 86 -2.47 8.37 -0.52
CA ILE A 86 -3.55 7.77 0.28
C ILE A 86 -4.36 6.77 -0.57
N THR A 87 -4.62 7.11 -1.83
CA THR A 87 -5.36 6.22 -2.74
C THR A 87 -4.59 4.92 -2.98
N ASP A 88 -3.31 4.98 -3.37
CA ASP A 88 -2.47 3.77 -3.56
C ASP A 88 -2.31 2.97 -2.26
N PHE A 89 -2.07 3.66 -1.15
CA PHE A 89 -1.89 3.02 0.14
C PHE A 89 -3.16 2.28 0.56
N THR A 90 -4.32 2.92 0.48
CA THR A 90 -5.60 2.28 0.84
C THR A 90 -5.96 1.14 -0.10
N GLU A 91 -5.74 1.25 -1.42
CA GLU A 91 -5.93 0.11 -2.32
C GLU A 91 -5.03 -1.07 -1.96
N SER A 92 -3.77 -0.80 -1.58
CA SER A 92 -2.84 -1.84 -1.12
C SER A 92 -3.26 -2.49 0.18
N CYS A 93 -3.84 -1.72 1.10
CA CYS A 93 -4.35 -2.19 2.38
C CYS A 93 -5.55 -3.14 2.25
N PHE A 94 -6.29 -3.02 1.15
CA PHE A 94 -7.46 -3.85 0.85
C PHE A 94 -7.22 -4.82 -0.29
N TYR A 95 -5.98 -4.90 -0.80
CA TYR A 95 -5.59 -5.96 -1.71
C TYR A 95 -5.45 -7.25 -0.90
N GLU A 96 -6.03 -8.31 -1.45
CA GLU A 96 -6.09 -9.64 -0.85
C GLU A 96 -4.71 -10.29 -0.98
N ASP A 97 -3.78 -9.90 -0.12
CA ASP A 97 -2.40 -10.41 -0.19
C ASP A 97 -2.27 -11.73 0.58
N THR A 98 -1.56 -12.69 0.00
CA THR A 98 -1.29 -13.99 0.64
C THR A 98 -0.51 -13.76 1.94
N ASN A 99 -1.02 -14.25 3.08
CA ASN A 99 -0.28 -14.27 4.34
C ASN A 99 1.10 -14.91 4.12
N ILE A 100 2.18 -14.15 4.29
CA ILE A 100 3.55 -14.67 4.26
C ILE A 100 3.94 -14.94 5.72
N GLU A 101 3.94 -16.21 6.09
CA GLU A 101 4.49 -16.69 7.34
C GLU A 101 5.90 -17.22 7.09
N GLU A 102 6.88 -16.77 7.88
CA GLU A 102 8.23 -17.32 7.85
C GLU A 102 8.26 -18.67 8.57
N HIS A 103 8.22 -19.74 7.78
CA HIS A 103 8.39 -21.10 8.25
C HIS A 103 9.81 -21.58 7.97
N SER A 104 10.38 -22.38 8.88
CA SER A 104 11.52 -23.20 8.51
C SER A 104 11.09 -24.14 7.37
N ILE A 105 12.00 -24.53 6.47
CA ILE A 105 11.67 -25.46 5.37
C ILE A 105 11.00 -26.74 5.92
N SER A 106 11.45 -27.21 7.09
CA SER A 106 10.87 -28.39 7.73
C SER A 106 9.43 -28.17 8.17
N ASP A 107 9.08 -26.99 8.69
CA ASP A 107 7.74 -26.73 9.22
C ASP A 107 6.76 -26.45 8.08
N PHE A 108 7.22 -25.74 7.04
CA PHE A 108 6.47 -25.58 5.79
C PHE A 108 6.12 -26.93 5.15
N CYS A 109 7.08 -27.87 5.11
CA CYS A 109 6.82 -29.21 4.58
C CYS A 109 5.80 -30.00 5.41
N LYS A 110 5.87 -29.93 6.75
CA LYS A 110 4.90 -30.63 7.62
C LYS A 110 3.50 -30.07 7.43
N GLU A 111 3.38 -28.76 7.33
CA GLU A 111 2.10 -28.08 7.13
C GLU A 111 1.49 -28.43 5.77
N CYS A 112 2.29 -28.40 4.69
CA CYS A 112 1.88 -28.84 3.36
C CYS A 112 1.39 -30.31 3.34
N ILE A 113 2.12 -31.22 4.01
CA ILE A 113 1.72 -32.63 4.11
C ILE A 113 0.38 -32.76 4.84
N SER A 114 0.21 -32.06 5.96
CA SER A 114 -1.04 -32.09 6.72
C SER A 114 -2.24 -31.57 5.91
N LEU A 115 -2.04 -30.57 5.05
CA LEU A 115 -3.08 -30.01 4.19
C LEU A 115 -3.50 -31.01 3.10
N ILE A 116 -2.54 -31.71 2.50
CA ILE A 116 -2.79 -32.74 1.47
C ILE A 116 -3.52 -33.95 2.06
N GLU A 117 -3.12 -34.41 3.24
CA GLU A 117 -3.71 -35.59 3.87
C GLU A 117 -5.17 -35.37 4.30
N ASN A 118 -5.55 -34.12 4.56
CA ASN A 118 -6.87 -33.78 5.09
C ASN A 118 -7.85 -33.22 4.04
N SER A 119 -7.45 -33.11 2.76
CA SER A 119 -8.33 -32.62 1.69
C SER A 119 -8.09 -33.33 0.37
N ASN A 120 -9.18 -33.77 -0.28
CA ASN A 120 -9.14 -34.47 -1.56
C ASN A 120 -8.88 -33.53 -2.76
N ASP A 121 -8.91 -32.21 -2.56
CA ASP A 121 -8.65 -31.20 -3.59
C ASP A 121 -7.86 -30.03 -2.96
N VAL A 122 -6.53 -30.07 -3.08
CA VAL A 122 -5.63 -29.02 -2.58
C VAL A 122 -4.84 -28.42 -3.74
N ASN A 123 -4.91 -27.10 -3.88
CA ASN A 123 -4.10 -26.33 -4.82
C ASN A 123 -2.89 -25.72 -4.09
N ILE A 124 -1.68 -26.16 -4.45
CA ILE A 124 -0.43 -25.66 -3.87
C ILE A 124 0.34 -24.87 -4.94
N THR A 125 0.69 -23.61 -4.65
CA THR A 125 1.53 -22.77 -5.52
C THR A 125 2.86 -22.51 -4.84
N ILE A 126 3.95 -22.91 -5.48
CA ILE A 126 5.32 -22.69 -5.00
C ILE A 126 6.01 -21.76 -5.98
N THR A 127 6.55 -20.65 -5.49
CA THR A 127 7.25 -19.66 -6.30
C THR A 127 8.69 -19.53 -5.85
N SER A 128 9.62 -19.70 -6.79
CA SER A 128 11.05 -19.42 -6.63
C SER A 128 11.41 -18.29 -7.60
N PRO A 129 12.39 -17.41 -7.29
CA PRO A 129 12.79 -16.31 -8.16
C PRO A 129 13.07 -16.71 -9.63
N ASP A 130 13.52 -17.95 -9.88
CA ASP A 130 14.05 -18.37 -11.19
C ASP A 130 13.11 -19.25 -12.03
N LYS A 131 11.96 -19.71 -11.53
CA LYS A 131 11.01 -20.51 -12.34
C LYS A 131 9.60 -20.52 -11.76
N ARG A 132 8.60 -20.37 -12.64
CA ARG A 132 7.17 -20.35 -12.29
C ARG A 132 6.44 -21.52 -12.96
N ILE A 133 5.73 -22.31 -12.16
CA ILE A 133 4.75 -23.29 -12.63
C ILE A 133 3.46 -23.00 -11.87
N SER A 134 2.35 -22.79 -12.58
CA SER A 134 1.08 -22.36 -11.96
C SER A 134 -0.12 -23.04 -12.60
N LEU A 135 -1.06 -23.49 -11.78
CA LEU A 135 -2.42 -23.86 -12.15
C LEU A 135 -3.40 -23.10 -11.22
N LYS A 136 -4.43 -22.48 -11.79
CA LYS A 136 -5.26 -21.43 -11.16
C LYS A 136 -6.59 -21.95 -10.60
N ASN A 137 -7.00 -21.41 -9.45
CA ASN A 137 -8.31 -20.76 -9.30
C ASN A 137 -8.37 -19.80 -8.10
N ARG A 138 -9.20 -18.75 -8.21
CA ARG A 138 -9.26 -17.58 -7.32
C ARG A 138 -10.11 -17.84 -6.08
N HIS A 139 -9.67 -17.37 -4.91
CA HIS A 139 -10.44 -16.57 -3.94
C HIS A 139 -9.48 -16.09 -2.84
N SER A 140 -9.93 -15.11 -2.08
CA SER A 140 -9.14 -14.03 -1.52
C SER A 140 -9.10 -14.04 0.03
N CYS A 141 -8.01 -13.62 0.69
CA CYS A 141 -8.00 -13.53 2.17
C CYS A 141 -7.00 -12.54 2.83
N ILE A 142 -7.42 -11.27 3.10
CA ILE A 142 -6.97 -10.46 4.28
C ILE A 142 -8.15 -9.64 4.83
N SER A 143 -8.30 -9.54 6.17
CA SER A 143 -9.41 -8.81 6.79
C SER A 143 -9.20 -7.27 6.82
N PRO A 144 -10.15 -6.47 6.33
CA PRO A 144 -10.11 -4.99 6.28
C PRO A 144 -9.85 -4.23 7.60
N TRP A 145 -9.88 -4.89 8.75
CA TRP A 145 -9.88 -4.25 10.07
C TRP A 145 -8.51 -3.71 10.52
N GLN A 146 -7.40 -4.27 10.03
CA GLN A 146 -6.06 -3.88 10.47
C GLN A 146 -5.61 -2.51 9.94
N TYR A 147 -6.15 -2.07 8.80
CA TYR A 147 -5.85 -0.78 8.19
C TYR A 147 -6.83 0.33 8.54
N ASN A 148 -7.95 0.00 9.19
CA ASN A 148 -8.98 0.96 9.58
C ASN A 148 -8.42 2.07 10.50
N HIS A 149 -7.45 1.75 11.36
CA HIS A 149 -6.79 2.74 12.21
C HIS A 149 -5.87 3.70 11.44
N VAL A 150 -5.22 3.24 10.36
CA VAL A 150 -4.38 4.11 9.52
C VAL A 150 -5.27 5.05 8.71
N ILE A 151 -6.37 4.53 8.17
CA ILE A 151 -7.35 5.32 7.41
C ILE A 151 -8.02 6.38 8.31
N GLN A 152 -8.43 6.00 9.53
CA GLN A 152 -8.98 6.95 10.49
C GLN A 152 -8.01 8.09 10.81
N ARG A 153 -6.70 7.81 10.88
CA ARG A 153 -5.69 8.85 11.12
C ARG A 153 -5.46 9.73 9.90
N LEU A 154 -5.50 9.16 8.69
CA LEU A 154 -5.38 9.92 7.43
C LEU A 154 -6.62 10.77 7.14
N TRP A 155 -7.81 10.36 7.61
CA TRP A 155 -9.06 11.14 7.50
C TRP A 155 -9.17 12.30 8.49
N MET A 156 -8.33 12.34 9.55
CA MET A 156 -8.30 13.45 10.51
C MET A 156 -7.21 14.50 10.21
N LEU A 157 -6.52 14.37 9.07
CA LEU A 157 -5.67 15.41 8.48
C LEU A 157 -6.55 16.41 7.70
#